data_AF-A0A3S8XYE8-F1
#
_entry.id   AF-A0A3S8XYE8-F1
#
_cell.length_a   1.000
_cell.length_b   1.000
_cell.length_c   1.000
_cell.angle_alpha   90.00
_cell.angle_beta   90.00
_cell.angle_gamma   90.00
#
_symmetry.space_group_name_H-M   'P 1'
#
loop_
_entity.id
_entity.type
_entity.pdbx_description
1 polymer ?
#
loop_
_entity_poly.entity_id
_entity_poly.type
_entity_poly.pdbx_seq_one_letter_code
_entity_poly.pdbx_strand_id
1 'polypeptide(L)'
;MYDDIFTVAPPADLTLSARLRKLKKAFSDASAAFQKYQRENDIYRSRNVTPYNHHSPRFIVPALVSAEKALQDAETAAVQAGKPLPDKDEFLGPVKAAVAEYERMTPALRRAVTLAQREFSEALYAELATVGRSEMDKATKAHQDYVKALEAAEEAKARLGHAVDNFSWVVSAGAIGRSVWKGWGDGNHNEAWEVLPNGLLSYAAAERLGFINYDLVNVPGLIEDKPTKDDSETVMTNVRTETVWNPGNYH
;
A
#
# COMPACT_ATOMS: atom_id res chain seq x y z
N MET A 1 18.21 15.92 8.59
CA MET A 1 17.44 15.10 9.54
C MET A 1 16.46 14.32 8.67
N TYR A 2 16.83 13.08 8.29
CA TYR A 2 16.11 12.24 7.32
C TYR A 2 16.05 10.80 7.86
N ASP A 3 15.70 10.63 9.14
CA ASP A 3 15.62 9.30 9.76
C ASP A 3 14.25 8.62 9.56
N ASP A 4 13.30 9.30 8.91
CA ASP A 4 11.92 8.84 8.77
C ASP A 4 11.47 8.92 7.30
N ILE A 5 12.28 8.39 6.37
CA ILE A 5 12.02 8.55 4.93
C ILE A 5 10.72 7.84 4.51
N PHE A 6 10.25 6.85 5.26
CA PHE A 6 8.96 6.21 5.01
C PHE A 6 8.25 5.82 6.32
N THR A 7 7.28 6.62 6.74
CA THR A 7 6.33 6.29 7.81
C THR A 7 5.37 5.16 7.43
N VAL A 8 5.31 4.81 6.13
CA VAL A 8 4.46 3.75 5.57
C VAL A 8 5.33 2.79 4.77
N ALA A 9 5.16 1.49 5.00
CA ALA A 9 5.88 0.47 4.24
C ALA A 9 5.54 0.58 2.74
N PRO A 10 6.52 0.44 1.83
CA PRO A 10 6.24 0.43 0.40
C PRO A 10 5.29 -0.74 0.06
N PRO A 11 4.49 -0.62 -1.02
CA PRO A 11 3.67 -1.72 -1.52
C PRO A 11 4.49 -3.00 -1.71
N ALA A 12 3.89 -4.16 -1.41
CA ALA A 12 4.59 -5.45 -1.42
C ALA A 12 5.10 -5.85 -2.82
N ASP A 13 4.46 -5.32 -3.85
CA ASP A 13 4.78 -5.48 -5.26
C ASP A 13 5.83 -4.49 -5.78
N LEU A 14 6.27 -3.53 -4.96
CA LEU A 14 7.35 -2.61 -5.30
C LEU A 14 8.71 -3.34 -5.24
N THR A 15 9.07 -4.00 -6.34
CA THR A 15 10.38 -4.69 -6.46
C THR A 15 11.54 -3.69 -6.48
N LEU A 16 12.24 -3.57 -5.35
CA LEU A 16 13.49 -2.82 -5.27
C LEU A 16 14.60 -3.53 -6.05
N SER A 17 15.37 -2.76 -6.82
CA SER A 17 16.51 -3.26 -7.58
C SER A 17 17.55 -3.93 -6.69
N ALA A 18 18.33 -4.85 -7.28
CA ALA A 18 19.45 -5.48 -6.58
C ALA A 18 20.47 -4.44 -6.07
N ARG A 19 20.68 -3.36 -6.83
CA ARG A 19 21.53 -2.22 -6.43
C ARG A 19 20.99 -1.54 -5.19
N LEU A 20 19.70 -1.20 -5.17
CA LEU A 20 19.09 -0.50 -4.05
C LEU A 20 19.07 -1.35 -2.77
N ARG A 21 18.83 -2.66 -2.90
CA ARG A 21 18.98 -3.62 -1.78
C ARG A 21 20.40 -3.65 -1.22
N LYS A 22 21.42 -3.66 -2.09
CA LYS A 22 22.83 -3.61 -1.67
C LYS A 22 23.16 -2.31 -0.94
N LEU A 23 22.70 -1.16 -1.44
CA LEU A 23 22.92 0.14 -0.80
C LEU A 23 22.20 0.25 0.54
N LYS A 24 20.95 -0.23 0.64
CA LYS A 24 20.21 -0.31 1.90
C LYS A 24 20.98 -1.14 2.94
N LYS A 25 21.52 -2.29 2.52
CA LYS A 25 22.35 -3.13 3.39
C LYS A 25 23.60 -2.38 3.84
N ALA A 26 24.32 -1.72 2.93
CA ALA A 26 25.52 -0.96 3.25
C ALA A 26 25.24 0.15 4.28
N PHE A 27 24.13 0.89 4.12
CA PHE A 27 23.68 1.88 5.09
C PHE A 27 23.35 1.26 6.46
N SER A 28 22.63 0.14 6.49
CA SER A 28 22.32 -0.59 7.73
C SER A 28 23.59 -1.10 8.43
N ASP A 29 24.54 -1.66 7.67
CA ASP A 29 25.79 -2.20 8.21
C ASP A 29 26.65 -1.06 8.79
N ALA A 30 26.78 0.07 8.09
CA ALA A 30 27.50 1.25 8.58
C ALA A 30 26.88 1.81 9.86
N SER A 31 25.55 1.88 9.90
CA SER A 31 24.80 2.35 11.07
C SER A 31 24.98 1.41 12.27
N ALA A 32 24.88 0.11 12.04
CA ALA A 32 25.12 -0.91 13.06
C ALA A 32 26.56 -0.87 13.58
N ALA A 33 27.55 -0.71 12.70
CA ALA A 33 28.96 -0.57 13.07
C ALA A 33 29.20 0.67 13.95
N PHE A 34 28.62 1.81 13.57
CA PHE A 34 28.70 3.04 14.36
C PHE A 34 28.08 2.89 15.74
N GLN A 35 26.84 2.38 15.82
CA GLN A 35 26.15 2.15 17.09
C GLN A 35 26.88 1.12 17.97
N LYS A 36 27.40 0.04 17.37
CA LYS A 36 28.20 -0.96 18.07
C LYS A 36 29.44 -0.32 18.68
N TYR A 37 30.21 0.44 17.90
CA TYR A 37 31.40 1.13 18.37
C TYR A 37 31.10 2.08 19.53
N GLN A 38 30.02 2.88 19.42
CA GLN A 38 29.60 3.79 20.49
C GLN A 38 29.24 3.04 21.77
N ARG A 39 28.53 1.90 21.68
CA ARG A 39 28.17 1.09 22.86
C ARG A 39 29.40 0.45 23.51
N GLU A 40 30.29 -0.13 22.73
CA GLU A 40 31.50 -0.79 23.23
C GLU A 40 32.49 0.19 23.87
N ASN A 41 32.48 1.46 23.45
CA ASN A 41 33.43 2.48 23.88
C ASN A 41 32.78 3.64 24.66
N ASP A 42 31.57 3.45 25.19
CA ASP A 42 30.80 4.53 25.82
C ASP A 42 31.50 5.13 27.06
N ILE A 43 32.40 4.38 27.71
CA ILE A 43 33.22 4.87 28.83
C ILE A 43 34.20 5.97 28.42
N TYR A 44 34.59 6.03 27.15
CA TYR A 44 35.50 7.04 26.59
C TYR A 44 34.75 8.26 26.06
N ARG A 45 33.42 8.24 26.09
CA ARG A 45 32.58 9.35 25.63
C ARG A 45 32.58 10.51 26.64
N SER A 46 32.77 11.72 26.14
CA SER A 46 32.53 12.95 26.91
C SER A 46 31.05 13.11 27.26
N ARG A 47 30.76 13.26 28.55
CA ARG A 47 29.42 13.40 29.12
C ARG A 47 29.27 14.76 29.77
N ASN A 48 28.17 15.45 29.44
CA ASN A 48 27.76 16.65 30.16
C ASN A 48 27.22 16.24 31.54
N VAL A 49 27.87 16.69 32.60
CA VAL A 49 27.49 16.47 34.01
C VAL A 49 27.18 17.79 34.73
N THR A 50 26.78 18.80 33.96
CA THR A 50 26.38 20.11 34.50
C THR A 50 25.18 19.94 35.42
N PRO A 51 25.29 20.31 36.70
CA PRO A 51 24.14 20.34 37.60
C PRO A 51 23.07 21.30 37.08
N TYR A 52 21.80 20.99 37.37
CA TYR A 52 20.64 21.77 36.91
C TYR A 52 20.72 23.29 37.22
N ASN A 53 21.46 23.68 38.27
CA ASN A 53 21.62 25.07 38.72
C ASN A 53 22.99 25.70 38.38
N HIS A 54 23.71 25.21 37.38
CA HIS A 54 25.01 25.78 36.98
C HIS A 54 25.01 26.28 35.54
N HIS A 55 25.58 27.48 35.33
CA HIS A 55 25.61 28.15 34.04
C HIS A 55 26.76 27.71 33.12
N SER A 56 27.75 26.99 33.66
CA SER A 56 28.93 26.57 32.89
C SER A 56 28.89 25.07 32.61
N PRO A 57 28.96 24.65 31.34
CA PRO A 57 28.89 23.24 31.02
C PRO A 57 30.13 22.50 31.54
N ARG A 58 29.91 21.46 32.34
CA ARG A 58 30.97 20.57 32.83
C ARG A 58 30.92 19.26 32.07
N PHE A 59 32.04 18.93 31.43
CA PHE A 59 32.20 17.67 30.72
C PHE A 59 33.18 16.78 31.45
N ILE A 60 32.86 15.49 31.53
CA ILE A 60 33.78 14.47 32.02
C ILE A 60 33.88 13.32 31.02
N VAL A 61 35.02 12.65 31.00
CA VAL A 61 35.18 11.36 30.35
C VAL A 61 35.28 10.30 31.45
N PRO A 62 34.29 9.39 31.59
CA PRO A 62 34.25 8.42 32.69
C PRO A 62 35.54 7.61 32.87
N ALA A 63 36.15 7.16 31.77
CA ALA A 63 37.40 6.43 31.80
C ALA A 63 38.56 7.24 32.40
N LEU A 64 38.66 8.54 32.07
CA LEU A 64 39.69 9.42 32.65
C LEU A 64 39.45 9.66 34.14
N VAL A 65 38.20 9.92 34.55
CA VAL A 65 37.87 10.10 35.97
C VAL A 65 38.21 8.85 36.79
N SER A 66 37.89 7.67 36.26
CA SER A 66 38.23 6.40 36.92
C SER A 66 39.74 6.18 37.00
N ALA A 67 40.48 6.55 35.94
CA ALA A 67 41.93 6.41 35.90
C ALA A 67 42.64 7.41 36.85
N GLU A 68 42.16 8.65 36.92
CA GLU A 68 42.65 9.66 37.86
C GLU A 68 42.44 9.23 39.31
N LYS A 69 41.28 8.63 39.63
CA LYS A 69 41.03 8.07 40.95
C LYS A 69 41.98 6.91 41.27
N ALA A 70 42.18 6.00 40.32
CA ALA A 70 43.11 4.87 40.51
C ALA A 70 44.56 5.34 40.69
N LEU A 71 44.97 6.41 39.99
CA LEU A 71 46.27 7.03 40.18
C LEU A 71 46.40 7.61 41.60
N GLN A 72 45.38 8.33 42.08
CA GLN A 72 45.37 8.89 43.44
C GLN A 72 45.47 7.81 44.52
N ASP A 73 44.77 6.69 44.33
CA ASP A 73 44.84 5.53 45.23
C ASP A 73 46.26 4.91 45.21
N ALA A 74 46.87 4.80 44.03
CA ALA A 74 48.23 4.28 43.86
C ALA A 74 49.31 5.20 44.46
N GLU A 75 49.17 6.53 44.29
CA GLU A 75 50.03 7.54 44.92
C GLU A 75 49.93 7.47 46.45
N THR A 76 48.72 7.36 46.99
CA THR A 76 48.49 7.21 48.44
C THR A 76 49.19 5.96 48.99
N ALA A 77 49.07 4.83 48.28
CA ALA A 77 49.74 3.58 48.65
C ALA A 77 51.28 3.69 48.56
N ALA A 78 51.81 4.39 47.54
CA ALA A 78 53.25 4.62 47.39
C ALA A 78 53.81 5.47 48.55
N VAL A 79 53.10 6.53 48.95
CA VAL A 79 53.45 7.37 50.10
C VAL A 79 53.48 6.54 51.39
N GLN A 80 52.44 5.73 51.64
CA GLN A 80 52.38 4.88 52.83
C GLN A 80 53.50 3.83 52.87
N ALA A 81 53.93 3.33 51.71
CA ALA A 81 55.00 2.35 51.58
C ALA A 81 56.41 2.97 51.50
N GLY A 82 56.55 4.30 51.54
CA GLY A 82 57.84 4.99 51.36
C GLY A 82 58.45 4.76 49.96
N LYS A 83 57.63 4.49 48.95
CA LYS A 83 58.06 4.25 47.57
C LYS A 83 57.93 5.52 46.72
N PRO A 84 58.67 5.64 45.61
CA PRO A 84 58.46 6.69 44.63
C PRO A 84 57.01 6.70 44.11
N LEU A 85 56.50 7.89 43.80
CA LEU A 85 55.18 8.03 43.19
C LEU A 85 55.16 7.41 41.78
N PRO A 86 54.04 6.81 41.35
CA PRO A 86 53.87 6.36 39.97
C PRO A 86 54.06 7.52 38.98
N ASP A 87 54.65 7.24 37.82
CA ASP A 87 54.70 8.23 36.74
C ASP A 87 53.28 8.47 36.19
N LYS A 88 52.84 9.73 36.23
CA LYS A 88 51.49 10.12 35.86
C LYS A 88 51.21 9.90 34.37
N ASP A 89 52.17 10.18 33.50
CA ASP A 89 51.98 10.08 32.06
C ASP A 89 52.05 8.64 31.59
N GLU A 90 52.88 7.81 32.21
CA GLU A 90 52.88 6.36 32.01
C GLU A 90 51.56 5.73 32.49
N PHE A 91 51.06 6.14 33.66
CA PHE A 91 49.82 5.59 34.23
C PHE A 91 48.58 5.99 33.41
N LEU A 92 48.45 7.27 33.02
CA LEU A 92 47.29 7.77 32.30
C LEU A 92 47.40 7.62 30.77
N GLY A 93 48.61 7.39 30.24
CA GLY A 93 48.90 7.31 28.81
C GLY A 93 47.97 6.39 28.01
N PRO A 94 47.77 5.12 28.45
CA PRO A 94 46.88 4.19 27.75
C PRO A 94 45.42 4.68 27.67
N VAL A 95 44.92 5.29 28.75
CA VAL A 95 43.53 5.80 28.80
C VAL A 95 43.38 7.05 27.93
N LYS A 96 44.35 7.98 27.99
CA LYS A 96 44.39 9.16 27.11
C LYS A 96 44.40 8.75 25.63
N ALA A 97 45.18 7.72 25.27
CA ALA A 97 45.24 7.20 23.91
C ALA A 97 43.90 6.59 23.46
N ALA A 98 43.24 5.81 24.31
CA ALA A 98 41.93 5.24 24.01
C ALA A 98 40.84 6.31 23.81
N VAL A 99 40.87 7.39 24.61
CA VAL A 99 39.97 8.54 24.45
C VAL A 99 40.22 9.25 23.12
N ALA A 100 41.47 9.53 22.79
CA ALA A 100 41.82 10.15 21.51
C ALA A 100 41.38 9.29 20.31
N GLU A 101 41.51 7.96 20.41
CA GLU A 101 41.03 7.06 19.36
C GLU A 101 39.51 7.09 19.24
N TYR A 102 38.78 7.11 20.37
CA TYR A 102 37.33 7.25 20.37
C TYR A 102 36.87 8.55 19.69
N GLU A 103 37.52 9.67 20.03
CA GLU A 103 37.24 10.99 19.46
C GLU A 103 37.56 11.06 17.96
N ARG A 104 38.56 10.30 17.49
CA ARG A 104 38.91 10.18 16.07
C ARG A 104 37.97 9.27 15.30
N MET A 105 37.62 8.12 15.86
CA MET A 105 36.85 7.08 15.19
C MET A 105 35.36 7.43 15.09
N THR A 106 34.80 8.04 16.13
CA THR A 106 33.38 8.44 16.18
C THR A 106 32.96 9.32 14.97
N PRO A 107 33.64 10.42 14.63
CA PRO A 107 33.30 11.23 13.46
C PRO A 107 33.58 10.51 12.14
N ALA A 108 34.60 9.65 12.07
CA ALA A 108 34.90 8.86 10.87
C ALA A 108 33.77 7.86 10.55
N LEU A 109 33.30 7.11 11.56
CA LEU A 109 32.16 6.20 11.42
C LEU A 109 30.86 6.95 11.13
N ARG A 110 30.62 8.08 11.80
CA ARG A 110 29.47 8.95 11.49
C ARG A 110 29.48 9.40 10.03
N ARG A 111 30.66 9.80 9.51
CA ARG A 111 30.81 10.20 8.11
C ARG A 111 30.52 9.03 7.15
N ALA A 112 30.95 7.82 7.48
CA ALA A 112 30.64 6.62 6.71
C ALA A 112 29.12 6.37 6.65
N VAL A 113 28.41 6.52 7.78
CA VAL A 113 26.93 6.44 7.82
C VAL A 113 26.30 7.49 6.92
N THR A 114 26.73 8.75 7.01
CA THR A 114 26.20 9.84 6.17
C THR A 114 26.43 9.59 4.68
N LEU A 115 27.60 9.10 4.28
CA LEU A 115 27.88 8.76 2.89
C LEU A 115 26.99 7.62 2.40
N ALA A 116 26.88 6.54 3.17
CA ALA A 116 26.03 5.40 2.82
C ALA A 116 24.54 5.80 2.75
N GLN A 117 24.07 6.65 3.67
CA GLN A 117 22.71 7.19 3.65
C GLN A 117 22.47 8.03 2.39
N ARG A 118 23.41 8.90 2.04
CA ARG A 118 23.31 9.75 0.85
C ARG A 118 23.24 8.91 -0.42
N GLU A 119 24.15 7.95 -0.59
CA GLU A 119 24.17 7.06 -1.75
C GLU A 119 22.88 6.23 -1.87
N PHE A 120 22.37 5.73 -0.74
CA PHE A 120 21.10 5.02 -0.70
C PHE A 120 19.93 5.92 -1.10
N SER A 121 19.81 7.11 -0.52
CA SER A 121 18.72 8.06 -0.82
C SER A 121 18.75 8.53 -2.27
N GLU A 122 19.92 8.88 -2.81
CA GLU A 122 20.05 9.30 -4.22
C GLU A 122 19.63 8.17 -5.17
N ALA A 123 20.05 6.93 -4.91
CA ALA A 123 19.64 5.78 -5.73
C ALA A 123 18.14 5.47 -5.61
N LEU A 124 17.59 5.59 -4.39
CA LEU A 124 16.17 5.39 -4.12
C LEU A 124 15.31 6.38 -4.90
N TYR A 125 15.62 7.68 -4.85
CA TYR A 125 14.85 8.70 -5.57
C TYR A 125 14.93 8.53 -7.08
N ALA A 126 16.09 8.13 -7.61
CA ALA A 126 16.23 7.83 -9.04
C ALA A 126 15.34 6.65 -9.46
N GLU A 127 15.31 5.58 -8.66
CA GLU A 127 14.50 4.40 -8.95
C GLU A 127 12.99 4.67 -8.80
N LEU A 128 12.57 5.38 -7.76
CA LEU A 128 11.18 5.79 -7.56
C LEU A 128 10.68 6.68 -8.70
N ALA A 129 11.53 7.56 -9.25
CA ALA A 129 11.16 8.37 -10.40
C ALA A 129 10.88 7.50 -11.63
N THR A 130 11.68 6.45 -11.87
CA THR A 130 11.46 5.51 -12.97
C THR A 130 10.21 4.67 -12.76
N VAL A 131 10.00 4.12 -11.57
CA VAL A 131 8.81 3.32 -11.24
C VAL A 131 7.55 4.19 -11.34
N GLY A 132 7.57 5.39 -10.76
CA GLY A 132 6.43 6.31 -10.80
C GLY A 132 6.02 6.69 -12.23
N ARG A 133 6.98 6.89 -13.14
CA ARG A 133 6.69 7.10 -14.57
C ARG A 133 6.04 5.87 -15.21
N SER A 134 6.59 4.68 -14.96
CA SER A 134 6.01 3.45 -15.51
C SER A 134 4.59 3.18 -15.00
N GLU A 135 4.32 3.42 -13.73
CA GLU A 135 2.97 3.28 -13.16
C GLU A 135 2.01 4.37 -13.68
N MET A 136 2.50 5.59 -13.90
CA MET A 136 1.72 6.65 -14.54
C MET A 136 1.30 6.28 -15.97
N ASP A 137 2.20 5.66 -16.76
CA ASP A 137 1.87 5.19 -18.11
C ASP A 137 0.81 4.08 -18.08
N LYS A 138 0.94 3.12 -17.15
CA LYS A 138 -0.05 2.06 -16.94
C LYS A 138 -1.41 2.63 -16.52
N ALA A 139 -1.43 3.56 -15.57
CA ALA A 139 -2.65 4.21 -15.11
C ALA A 139 -3.31 5.02 -16.22
N THR A 140 -2.52 5.73 -17.03
CA THR A 140 -3.01 6.49 -18.19
C THR A 140 -3.68 5.56 -19.20
N LYS A 141 -3.03 4.44 -19.54
CA LYS A 141 -3.60 3.44 -20.44
C LYS A 141 -4.88 2.82 -19.88
N ALA A 142 -4.86 2.40 -18.62
CA ALA A 142 -6.03 1.83 -17.96
C ALA A 142 -7.22 2.82 -17.93
N HIS A 143 -6.93 4.11 -17.71
CA HIS A 143 -7.95 5.16 -17.78
C HIS A 143 -8.52 5.31 -19.20
N GLN A 144 -7.67 5.32 -20.23
CA GLN A 144 -8.13 5.38 -21.62
C GLN A 144 -9.00 4.17 -22.00
N ASP A 145 -8.59 2.96 -21.59
CA ASP A 145 -9.36 1.74 -21.84
C ASP A 145 -10.71 1.76 -21.09
N TYR A 146 -10.73 2.28 -19.86
CA TYR A 146 -11.95 2.51 -19.10
C TYR A 146 -12.90 3.49 -19.78
N VAL A 147 -12.41 4.63 -20.26
CA VAL A 147 -13.23 5.62 -20.98
C VAL A 147 -13.84 5.03 -22.25
N LYS A 148 -13.05 4.29 -23.05
CA LYS A 148 -13.57 3.59 -24.24
C LYS A 148 -14.65 2.57 -23.90
N ALA A 149 -14.49 1.84 -22.80
CA ALA A 149 -15.49 0.87 -22.36
C ALA A 149 -16.80 1.56 -21.93
N LEU A 150 -16.71 2.72 -21.28
CA LEU A 150 -17.89 3.54 -20.96
C LEU A 150 -18.59 4.04 -22.22
N GLU A 151 -17.85 4.62 -23.17
CA GLU A 151 -18.42 5.09 -24.45
C GLU A 151 -19.13 3.95 -25.19
N ALA A 152 -18.48 2.78 -25.29
CA ALA A 152 -19.08 1.60 -25.90
C ALA A 152 -20.34 1.11 -25.17
N ALA A 153 -20.36 1.18 -23.83
CA ALA A 153 -21.53 0.82 -23.04
C ALA A 153 -22.69 1.81 -23.24
N GLU A 154 -22.40 3.11 -23.32
CA GLU A 154 -23.38 4.15 -23.63
C GLU A 154 -23.97 4.00 -25.03
N GLU A 155 -23.13 3.73 -26.05
CA GLU A 155 -23.59 3.42 -27.40
C GLU A 155 -24.47 2.17 -27.44
N ALA A 156 -24.07 1.10 -26.76
CA ALA A 156 -24.85 -0.13 -26.67
C ALA A 156 -26.21 0.13 -25.99
N LYS A 157 -26.23 0.92 -24.91
CA LYS A 157 -27.46 1.33 -24.22
C LYS A 157 -28.38 2.14 -25.14
N ALA A 158 -27.82 3.05 -25.95
CA ALA A 158 -28.59 3.83 -26.92
C ALA A 158 -29.19 2.95 -28.03
N ARG A 159 -28.40 2.01 -28.58
CA ARG A 159 -28.89 1.04 -29.58
C ARG A 159 -30.00 0.16 -29.03
N LEU A 160 -29.83 -0.34 -27.79
CA LEU A 160 -30.86 -1.09 -27.10
C LEU A 160 -32.12 -0.25 -26.93
N GLY A 161 -32.01 0.97 -26.38
CA GLY A 161 -33.16 1.88 -26.21
C GLY A 161 -33.93 2.12 -27.52
N HIS A 162 -33.22 2.33 -28.64
CA HIS A 162 -33.87 2.49 -29.93
C HIS A 162 -34.58 1.20 -30.42
N ALA A 163 -33.97 0.03 -30.21
CA ALA A 163 -34.61 -1.25 -30.55
C ALA A 163 -35.85 -1.51 -29.69
N VAL A 164 -35.79 -1.18 -28.39
CA VAL A 164 -36.92 -1.25 -27.45
C VAL A 164 -38.05 -0.32 -27.87
N ASP A 165 -37.74 0.92 -28.27
CA ASP A 165 -38.73 1.88 -28.77
C ASP A 165 -39.43 1.35 -30.03
N ASN A 166 -38.65 0.81 -30.99
CA ASN A 166 -39.20 0.22 -32.21
C ASN A 166 -40.08 -1.00 -31.91
N PHE A 167 -39.62 -1.92 -31.06
CA PHE A 167 -40.43 -3.07 -30.65
C PHE A 167 -41.71 -2.62 -29.95
N SER A 168 -41.63 -1.67 -29.03
CA SER A 168 -42.80 -1.12 -28.32
C SER A 168 -43.80 -0.50 -29.29
N TRP A 169 -43.32 0.18 -30.33
CA TRP A 169 -44.17 0.70 -31.41
C TRP A 169 -44.86 -0.42 -32.19
N VAL A 170 -44.11 -1.46 -32.58
CA VAL A 170 -44.66 -2.60 -33.35
C VAL A 170 -45.67 -3.40 -32.52
N VAL A 171 -45.32 -3.78 -31.30
CA VAL A 171 -46.16 -4.62 -30.43
C VAL A 171 -47.43 -3.91 -29.97
N SER A 172 -47.48 -2.58 -30.06
CA SER A 172 -48.70 -1.78 -29.81
C SER A 172 -49.45 -1.42 -31.09
N ALA A 173 -49.05 -1.97 -32.24
CA ALA A 173 -49.58 -1.66 -33.57
C ALA A 173 -49.60 -0.15 -33.88
N GLY A 174 -48.62 0.60 -33.36
CA GLY A 174 -48.52 2.03 -33.57
C GLY A 174 -49.74 2.79 -33.03
N ALA A 175 -50.20 2.49 -31.81
CA ALA A 175 -51.24 3.26 -31.11
C ALA A 175 -50.82 4.75 -30.91
N ILE A 176 -50.91 5.52 -31.99
CA ILE A 176 -50.56 6.93 -32.12
C ILE A 176 -51.52 7.73 -31.22
N GLY A 177 -51.00 8.28 -30.13
CA GLY A 177 -51.70 9.30 -29.34
C GLY A 177 -51.66 9.14 -27.82
N ARG A 178 -51.15 8.03 -27.27
CA ARG A 178 -50.99 7.89 -25.82
C ARG A 178 -49.51 8.00 -25.42
N SER A 179 -49.09 9.16 -24.92
CA SER A 179 -47.70 9.42 -24.47
C SER A 179 -47.22 8.52 -23.33
N VAL A 180 -48.16 7.94 -22.58
CA VAL A 180 -47.92 7.11 -21.38
C VAL A 180 -47.37 5.71 -21.66
N TRP A 181 -47.24 5.29 -22.93
CA TRP A 181 -46.93 3.89 -23.27
C TRP A 181 -45.63 3.68 -24.03
N LYS A 182 -44.79 4.72 -24.14
CA LYS A 182 -43.35 4.51 -24.32
C LYS A 182 -42.82 3.90 -23.02
N GLY A 183 -42.93 2.58 -22.87
CA GLY A 183 -42.48 1.83 -21.71
C GLY A 183 -43.11 2.30 -20.39
N TRP A 184 -44.32 1.85 -20.09
CA TRP A 184 -44.80 1.92 -18.69
C TRP A 184 -43.97 0.91 -17.88
N GLY A 185 -42.86 1.44 -17.36
CA GLY A 185 -41.70 0.73 -16.83
C GLY A 185 -40.44 1.61 -16.97
N ASP A 186 -40.56 2.90 -16.63
CA ASP A 186 -39.50 3.90 -16.43
C ASP A 186 -38.28 3.93 -17.37
N GLY A 187 -38.33 3.38 -18.59
CA GLY A 187 -37.21 3.40 -19.56
C GLY A 187 -35.86 2.89 -19.02
N ASN A 188 -35.86 2.28 -17.83
CA ASN A 188 -34.71 1.93 -17.01
C ASN A 188 -34.69 0.43 -16.72
N HIS A 189 -35.59 -0.36 -17.33
CA HIS A 189 -35.65 -1.81 -17.21
C HIS A 189 -35.14 -2.54 -18.47
N ASN A 190 -34.13 -1.97 -19.12
CA ASN A 190 -33.44 -2.64 -20.23
C ASN A 190 -32.87 -4.01 -19.81
N GLU A 191 -32.56 -4.18 -18.52
CA GLU A 191 -32.16 -5.44 -17.91
C GLU A 191 -33.28 -6.49 -17.79
N ALA A 192 -34.55 -6.11 -17.97
CA ALA A 192 -35.68 -7.04 -17.99
C ALA A 192 -35.95 -7.64 -19.38
N TRP A 193 -35.19 -7.23 -20.40
CA TRP A 193 -35.28 -7.80 -21.74
C TRP A 193 -34.70 -9.20 -21.79
N GLU A 194 -35.57 -10.17 -22.07
CA GLU A 194 -35.20 -11.56 -22.24
C GLU A 194 -35.87 -12.10 -23.50
N VAL A 195 -35.06 -12.40 -24.51
CA VAL A 195 -35.52 -12.99 -25.77
C VAL A 195 -35.17 -14.48 -25.74
N LEU A 196 -36.19 -15.32 -25.95
CA LEU A 196 -36.05 -16.76 -26.01
C LEU A 196 -35.27 -17.19 -27.28
N PRO A 197 -34.72 -18.41 -27.33
CA PRO A 197 -33.99 -18.90 -28.50
C PRO A 197 -34.80 -18.91 -29.81
N ASN A 198 -36.14 -18.93 -29.72
CA ASN A 198 -37.05 -18.85 -30.85
C ASN A 198 -37.31 -17.40 -31.34
N GLY A 199 -36.68 -16.40 -30.71
CA GLY A 199 -36.79 -14.98 -31.09
C GLY A 199 -37.97 -14.24 -30.46
N LEU A 200 -38.76 -14.89 -29.59
CA LEU A 200 -39.88 -14.25 -28.89
C LEU A 200 -39.43 -13.58 -27.59
N LEU A 201 -40.07 -12.48 -27.21
CA LEU A 201 -39.92 -11.91 -25.87
C LEU A 201 -40.56 -12.86 -24.85
N SER A 202 -39.85 -13.24 -23.79
CA SER A 202 -40.39 -14.14 -22.77
C SER A 202 -41.63 -13.54 -22.11
N TYR A 203 -42.59 -14.37 -21.68
CA TYR A 203 -43.81 -13.88 -21.05
C TYR A 203 -43.49 -13.07 -19.77
N ALA A 204 -42.51 -13.53 -18.99
CA ALA A 204 -42.06 -12.85 -17.77
C ALA A 204 -41.41 -11.49 -18.06
N ALA A 205 -40.59 -11.39 -19.12
CA ALA A 205 -40.05 -10.11 -19.57
C ALA A 205 -41.17 -9.18 -20.04
N ALA A 206 -42.12 -9.68 -20.83
CA ALA A 206 -43.25 -8.91 -21.32
C ALA A 206 -44.17 -8.40 -20.19
N GLU A 207 -44.35 -9.16 -19.11
CA GLU A 207 -45.10 -8.74 -17.93
C GLU A 207 -44.35 -7.63 -17.18
N ARG A 208 -43.04 -7.81 -16.94
CA ARG A 208 -42.18 -6.81 -16.28
C ARG A 208 -42.03 -5.51 -17.08
N LEU A 209 -42.07 -5.61 -18.41
CA LEU A 209 -42.03 -4.47 -19.34
C LEU A 209 -43.43 -3.87 -19.59
N GLY A 210 -44.49 -4.47 -19.04
CA GLY A 210 -45.85 -3.92 -19.06
C GLY A 210 -46.66 -4.19 -20.35
N PHE A 211 -46.20 -5.06 -21.24
CA PHE A 211 -46.89 -5.35 -22.51
C PHE A 211 -48.16 -6.21 -22.36
N ILE A 212 -48.31 -6.95 -21.28
CA ILE A 212 -49.42 -7.92 -21.10
C ILE A 212 -50.58 -7.35 -20.25
N ASN A 213 -50.36 -6.31 -19.44
CA ASN A 213 -51.31 -5.88 -18.42
C ASN A 213 -52.42 -4.92 -18.88
N TYR A 214 -52.44 -4.45 -20.15
CA TYR A 214 -53.24 -3.28 -20.54
C TYR A 214 -54.16 -3.41 -21.77
N ASP A 215 -54.68 -4.61 -22.09
CA ASP A 215 -55.50 -4.81 -23.31
C ASP A 215 -54.83 -4.24 -24.58
N LEU A 216 -53.50 -4.29 -24.62
CA LEU A 216 -52.73 -3.88 -25.78
C LEU A 216 -53.02 -4.83 -26.94
N VAL A 217 -53.09 -4.29 -28.15
CA VAL A 217 -53.17 -5.09 -29.38
C VAL A 217 -51.83 -5.82 -29.53
N ASN A 218 -51.71 -6.99 -28.92
CA ASN A 218 -50.51 -7.80 -29.01
C ASN A 218 -50.43 -8.37 -30.43
N VAL A 219 -49.47 -7.89 -31.22
CA VAL A 219 -49.22 -8.47 -32.55
C VAL A 219 -48.80 -9.93 -32.35
N PRO A 220 -49.56 -10.91 -32.89
CA PRO A 220 -49.27 -12.31 -32.66
C PRO A 220 -47.86 -12.70 -33.10
N GLY A 221 -47.20 -13.55 -32.32
CA GLY A 221 -45.87 -14.07 -32.64
C GLY A 221 -44.70 -13.16 -32.27
N LEU A 222 -44.89 -12.18 -31.37
CA LEU A 222 -43.80 -11.34 -30.83
C LEU A 222 -43.50 -11.58 -29.34
N ILE A 223 -44.48 -12.10 -28.60
CA ILE A 223 -44.37 -12.43 -27.18
C ILE A 223 -44.70 -13.91 -27.04
N GLU A 224 -43.96 -14.61 -26.17
CA GLU A 224 -44.28 -15.97 -25.75
C GLU A 224 -45.71 -16.05 -25.20
N ASP A 225 -46.41 -17.13 -25.54
CA ASP A 225 -47.76 -17.35 -25.01
C ASP A 225 -47.75 -17.44 -23.49
N LYS A 226 -48.86 -17.06 -22.87
CA LYS A 226 -49.01 -17.19 -21.43
C LYS A 226 -48.76 -18.65 -21.02
N PRO A 227 -47.79 -18.93 -20.11
CA PRO A 227 -47.57 -20.28 -19.65
C PRO A 227 -48.89 -20.81 -19.08
N THR A 228 -49.34 -21.95 -19.61
CA THR A 228 -50.54 -22.59 -19.09
C THR A 228 -50.22 -23.19 -17.72
N LYS A 229 -51.22 -23.35 -16.87
CA LYS A 229 -51.00 -23.72 -15.45
C LYS A 229 -50.20 -25.04 -15.29
N ASP A 230 -50.20 -25.91 -16.30
CA ASP A 230 -49.48 -27.19 -16.34
C ASP A 230 -47.98 -27.04 -16.66
N ASP A 231 -47.54 -25.94 -17.28
CA ASP A 231 -46.13 -25.77 -17.68
C ASP A 231 -45.23 -25.31 -16.53
N SER A 232 -45.82 -24.71 -15.48
CA SER A 232 -45.06 -24.18 -14.33
C SER A 232 -44.59 -25.26 -13.33
N GLU A 233 -45.18 -26.46 -13.35
CA GLU A 233 -44.70 -27.61 -12.56
C GLU A 233 -43.48 -28.32 -13.17
N THR A 234 -43.23 -28.13 -14.47
CA THR A 234 -42.18 -28.85 -15.20
C THR A 234 -40.81 -28.16 -15.13
N VAL A 235 -40.75 -26.85 -14.88
CA VAL A 235 -39.47 -26.10 -14.80
C VAL A 235 -38.91 -26.05 -13.37
N MET A 236 -39.77 -26.08 -12.34
CA MET A 236 -39.34 -26.09 -10.92
C MET A 236 -38.69 -27.40 -10.47
N THR A 237 -38.83 -28.49 -11.23
CA THR A 237 -38.22 -29.79 -10.91
C THR A 237 -36.78 -29.93 -11.41
N ASN A 238 -36.32 -29.11 -12.36
CA ASN A 238 -34.97 -29.24 -12.95
C ASN A 238 -33.92 -28.25 -12.40
N VAL A 239 -34.28 -27.34 -11.49
CA VAL A 239 -33.30 -26.40 -10.88
C VAL A 239 -32.92 -26.81 -9.44
N ARG A 240 -33.42 -27.95 -8.93
CA ARG A 240 -33.22 -28.34 -7.51
C ARG A 240 -32.26 -29.50 -7.24
N THR A 241 -31.44 -29.88 -8.20
CA THR A 241 -30.32 -30.82 -7.96
C THR A 241 -29.08 -30.35 -8.72
N GLU A 242 -28.34 -29.42 -8.14
CA GLU A 242 -26.87 -29.43 -8.04
C GLU A 242 -26.38 -28.09 -7.45
N THR A 243 -26.56 -27.93 -6.14
CA THR A 243 -25.68 -27.05 -5.36
C THR A 243 -25.23 -27.85 -4.15
N VAL A 244 -24.25 -28.74 -4.38
CA VAL A 244 -23.44 -29.27 -3.28
C VAL A 244 -22.49 -28.17 -2.87
N TRP A 245 -22.88 -27.45 -1.82
CA TRP A 245 -22.02 -26.54 -1.10
C TRP A 245 -20.94 -27.36 -0.39
N ASN A 246 -19.68 -27.11 -0.73
CA ASN A 246 -18.51 -27.71 -0.07
C ASN A 246 -17.82 -26.64 0.79
N PRO A 247 -17.95 -26.65 2.13
CA PRO A 247 -17.19 -25.78 3.00
C PRO A 247 -15.89 -26.48 3.40
N GLY A 248 -14.83 -26.25 2.63
CA GLY A 248 -13.53 -26.82 2.96
C GLY A 248 -12.38 -26.09 2.29
N ASN A 249 -11.62 -25.37 3.12
CA ASN A 249 -10.26 -24.88 2.90
C ASN A 249 -10.12 -23.69 1.95
N TYR A 250 -9.67 -22.55 2.47
CA TYR A 250 -8.25 -22.19 2.41
C TYR A 250 -7.91 -21.25 3.58
N HIS A 251 -6.90 -21.68 4.34
CA HIS A 251 -6.07 -20.84 5.21
C HIS A 251 -5.18 -19.93 4.36
#